data_AF-L0HFK4-F1
#
_entry.id   AF-L0HFK4-F1
#
_cell.length_a   1.000
_cell.length_b   1.000
_cell.length_c   1.000
_cell.angle_alpha   90.00
_cell.angle_beta   90.00
_cell.angle_gamma   90.00
#
_symmetry.space_group_name_H-M   'P 1'
#
loop_
_entity.id
_entity.type
_entity.pdbx_description
1 polymer ?
#
loop_
_entity_poly.entity_id
_entity_poly.type
_entity_poly.pdbx_seq_one_letter_code
_entity_poly.pdbx_strand_id
1 'polypeptide(L)'
;MARIHGISGSTRFLLNGTRPVHGKKLATLDDINRFLEEYQALLADAAIVEEKRQEEIIRALAEREKELDTQLNEEVEKRTREVYTRILEINERIEASESFFVILGLLIRFWGANLVSSWRIHLPTMGITWKIRNLKKERERAVAGKAVTVSAASGDIAATAAFLQKNRSYLIGATAEQQVIALLSTLPDEYHIMSGVNLRRFDTAYWWKRPDEIRFQQIDPVVIGPTGLFLIGTKNWSGADIELKTGDIKRQVKVATHALWVYMKDEYRFYERNPKIRCVIVSTKGAHPDLKLDKDIDVITLNRLIEYITQREKILTPMNVERLTHVISFSEAC
;
A
#
# COMPACT_ATOMS: atom_id res chain seq x y z
N MET A 1 10.55 -4.10 31.03
CA MET A 1 10.22 -4.79 29.76
C MET A 1 11.43 -4.72 28.87
N ALA A 2 11.69 -5.79 28.12
CA ALA A 2 12.85 -5.88 27.23
C ALA A 2 12.79 -4.83 26.12
N ARG A 3 13.95 -4.40 25.64
CA ARG A 3 14.07 -3.42 24.56
C ARG A 3 13.96 -4.14 23.22
N ILE A 4 13.01 -3.73 22.37
CA ILE A 4 12.80 -4.32 21.04
C ILE A 4 13.44 -3.42 19.99
N HIS A 5 14.15 -4.02 19.05
CA HIS A 5 14.87 -3.35 17.99
C HIS A 5 14.47 -3.96 16.63
N GLY A 6 14.08 -3.11 15.69
CA GLY A 6 13.68 -3.51 14.35
C GLY A 6 12.31 -4.20 14.25
N ILE A 7 12.00 -4.70 13.06
CA ILE A 7 10.73 -5.39 12.73
C ILE A 7 10.99 -6.73 12.05
N SER A 8 10.02 -7.65 12.18
CA SER A 8 10.04 -8.92 11.46
C SER A 8 10.28 -8.69 9.97
N GLY A 9 11.28 -9.36 9.41
CA GLY A 9 11.56 -9.17 7.99
C GLY A 9 10.50 -9.81 7.08
N SER A 10 9.73 -10.80 7.57
CA SER A 10 8.53 -11.30 6.88
C SER A 10 7.44 -10.22 6.84
N THR A 11 7.21 -9.55 7.97
CA THR A 11 6.30 -8.39 8.03
C THR A 11 6.76 -7.30 7.07
N ARG A 12 8.05 -6.94 7.09
CA ARG A 12 8.61 -5.94 6.18
C ARG A 12 8.44 -6.32 4.70
N PHE A 13 8.68 -7.58 4.34
CA PHE A 13 8.49 -8.07 2.97
C PHE A 13 7.04 -7.89 2.53
N LEU A 14 6.08 -8.25 3.39
CA LEU A 14 4.66 -8.08 3.10
C LEU A 14 4.28 -6.61 2.92
N LEU A 15 4.65 -5.75 3.87
CA LEU A 15 4.36 -4.31 3.83
C LEU A 15 4.92 -3.66 2.55
N ASN A 16 6.12 -4.05 2.13
CA ASN A 16 6.76 -3.51 0.92
C ASN A 16 6.08 -3.96 -0.38
N GLY A 17 5.43 -5.12 -0.40
CA GLY A 17 4.72 -5.60 -1.59
C GLY A 17 3.25 -5.17 -1.67
N THR A 18 2.69 -4.61 -0.60
CA THR A 18 1.31 -4.07 -0.62
C THR A 18 1.23 -2.73 -1.33
N ARG A 19 0.09 -2.47 -1.98
CA ARG A 19 -0.22 -1.16 -2.59
C ARG A 19 -0.98 -0.29 -1.60
N PRO A 20 -1.02 1.04 -1.82
CA PRO A 20 -1.86 1.91 -1.01
C PRO A 20 -3.34 1.52 -1.12
N VAL A 21 -3.99 1.35 0.03
CA VAL A 21 -5.44 1.12 0.15
C VAL A 21 -6.06 2.43 0.61
N HIS A 22 -6.99 2.99 -0.18
CA HIS A 22 -7.53 4.35 0.02
C HIS A 22 -6.42 5.42 0.18
N GLY A 23 -5.34 5.31 -0.60
CA GLY A 23 -4.22 6.25 -0.56
C GLY A 23 -3.29 6.09 0.64
N LYS A 24 -3.50 5.11 1.52
CA LYS A 24 -2.64 4.82 2.67
C LYS A 24 -1.94 3.48 2.52
N LYS A 25 -0.64 3.44 2.77
CA LYS A 25 0.13 2.19 2.81
C LYS A 25 -0.12 1.50 4.15
N LEU A 26 -0.22 0.17 4.15
CA LEU A 26 -0.24 -0.61 5.38
C LEU A 26 1.11 -0.45 6.09
N ALA A 27 1.11 -0.26 7.41
CA ALA A 27 2.32 0.04 8.17
C ALA A 27 2.72 -1.09 9.13
N THR A 28 1.76 -1.91 9.56
CA THR A 28 1.98 -2.97 10.54
C THR A 28 1.39 -4.31 10.09
N LEU A 29 1.78 -5.40 10.76
CA LEU A 29 1.15 -6.71 10.55
C LEU A 29 -0.32 -6.68 10.95
N ASP A 30 -0.68 -5.89 11.97
CA ASP A 30 -2.07 -5.73 12.40
C ASP A 30 -2.92 -5.02 11.33
N ASP A 31 -2.34 -4.04 10.62
CA ASP A 31 -3.02 -3.43 9.47
C ASP A 31 -3.25 -4.44 8.34
N ILE A 32 -2.31 -5.36 8.11
CA ILE A 32 -2.47 -6.45 7.13
C ILE A 32 -3.59 -7.39 7.56
N ASN A 33 -3.64 -7.78 8.83
CA ASN A 33 -4.69 -8.67 9.34
C ASN A 33 -6.06 -8.00 9.25
N ARG A 34 -6.18 -6.74 9.69
CA ARG A 34 -7.40 -5.96 9.57
C ARG A 34 -7.84 -5.80 8.12
N PHE A 35 -6.91 -5.51 7.21
CA PHE A 35 -7.18 -5.44 5.78
C PHE A 35 -7.78 -6.76 5.25
N LEU A 36 -7.26 -7.91 5.67
CA LEU A 36 -7.77 -9.22 5.24
C LEU A 36 -9.15 -9.54 5.83
N GLU A 37 -9.40 -9.13 7.07
CA GLU A 37 -10.71 -9.28 7.74
C GLU A 37 -11.78 -8.39 7.09
N GLU A 38 -11.43 -7.14 6.77
CA GLU A 38 -12.32 -6.13 6.21
C GLU A 38 -12.34 -6.12 4.67
N TYR A 39 -11.62 -7.03 4.01
CA TYR A 39 -11.39 -7.00 2.56
C TYR A 39 -12.68 -6.83 1.73
N GLN A 40 -13.73 -7.57 2.05
CA GLN A 40 -15.01 -7.48 1.33
C GLN A 40 -15.71 -6.14 1.56
N ALA A 41 -15.63 -5.61 2.78
CA ALA A 41 -16.18 -4.30 3.11
C ALA A 41 -15.41 -3.19 2.37
N LEU A 42 -14.07 -3.25 2.37
CA LEU A 42 -13.21 -2.30 1.65
C LEU A 42 -13.48 -2.28 0.15
N LEU A 43 -13.72 -3.45 -0.46
CA LEU A 43 -14.11 -3.53 -1.88
C LEU A 43 -15.46 -2.87 -2.15
N ALA A 44 -16.46 -3.11 -1.29
CA ALA A 44 -17.78 -2.51 -1.42
C ALA A 44 -17.73 -1.00 -1.22
N ASP A 45 -17.01 -0.54 -0.20
CA ASP A 45 -16.84 0.88 0.12
C ASP A 45 -16.12 1.63 -1.00
N ALA A 46 -15.05 1.05 -1.57
CA ALA A 46 -14.35 1.65 -2.71
C ALA A 46 -15.27 1.81 -3.93
N ALA A 47 -16.10 0.80 -4.21
CA ALA A 47 -17.07 0.86 -5.30
C ALA A 47 -18.14 1.93 -5.05
N ILE A 48 -18.70 1.98 -3.83
CA ILE A 48 -19.72 2.97 -3.44
C ILE A 48 -19.18 4.39 -3.51
N VAL A 49 -17.97 4.63 -3.00
CA VAL A 49 -17.34 5.95 -2.99
C VAL A 49 -17.07 6.43 -4.41
N GLU A 50 -16.49 5.58 -5.27
CA GLU A 50 -16.24 5.96 -6.65
C GLU A 50 -17.55 6.10 -7.45
N GLU A 51 -18.57 5.28 -7.17
CA GLU A 51 -19.89 5.42 -7.77
C GLU A 51 -20.51 6.79 -7.47
N LYS A 52 -20.52 7.20 -6.19
CA LYS A 52 -21.01 8.53 -5.78
C LYS A 52 -20.24 9.65 -6.48
N ARG A 53 -18.91 9.54 -6.55
CA ARG A 53 -18.06 10.51 -7.23
C ARG A 53 -18.38 10.63 -8.72
N GLN A 54 -18.57 9.50 -9.41
CA GLN A 54 -18.94 9.50 -10.83
C GLN A 54 -20.34 10.10 -11.04
N GLU A 55 -21.28 9.85 -10.13
CA GLU A 55 -22.61 10.46 -10.17
C GLU A 55 -22.57 11.97 -9.97
N GLU A 56 -21.74 12.47 -9.06
CA GLU A 56 -21.51 13.92 -8.87
C GLU A 56 -20.93 14.57 -10.13
N ILE A 57 -19.95 13.92 -10.78
CA ILE A 57 -19.39 14.40 -12.05
C ILE A 57 -20.46 14.45 -13.14
N ILE A 58 -21.24 13.37 -13.31
CA ILE A 58 -22.31 13.31 -14.30
C ILE A 58 -23.37 14.38 -14.02
N ARG A 59 -23.75 14.59 -12.75
CA ARG A 59 -24.70 15.62 -12.34
C ARG A 59 -24.17 17.02 -12.64
N ALA A 60 -22.92 17.32 -12.28
CA ALA A 60 -22.30 18.61 -12.55
C ALA A 60 -22.23 18.91 -14.06
N LEU A 61 -21.91 17.91 -14.88
CA LEU A 61 -21.92 18.04 -16.34
C LEU A 61 -23.33 18.31 -16.88
N ALA A 62 -24.35 17.62 -16.36
CA ALA A 62 -25.75 17.82 -16.76
C ALA A 62 -26.29 19.20 -16.34
N GLU A 63 -25.94 19.69 -15.16
CA GLU A 63 -26.28 21.05 -14.71
C GLU A 63 -25.63 22.11 -15.60
N ARG A 64 -24.35 21.92 -15.94
CA ARG A 64 -23.63 22.84 -16.83
C ARG A 64 -24.18 22.86 -18.26
N GLU A 65 -24.60 21.70 -18.76
CA GLU A 65 -25.31 21.58 -20.05
C GLU A 65 -26.62 22.38 -20.03
N LYS A 66 -27.44 22.21 -18.98
CA LYS A 66 -28.72 22.93 -18.83
C LYS A 66 -28.52 24.45 -18.72
N GLU A 67 -27.48 24.89 -18.01
CA GLU A 67 -27.13 26.31 -17.90
C GLU A 67 -26.78 26.90 -19.27
N LEU A 68 -25.96 26.21 -20.07
CA LEU A 68 -25.60 26.65 -21.40
C LEU A 68 -26.78 26.61 -22.39
N ASP A 69 -27.68 25.64 -22.28
CA ASP A 69 -28.91 25.61 -23.07
C ASP A 69 -29.81 26.81 -22.73
N THR A 70 -29.89 27.18 -21.45
CA THR A 70 -30.63 28.38 -21.01
C THR A 70 -30.00 29.65 -21.57
N GLN A 71 -28.68 29.81 -21.44
CA GLN A 71 -27.94 30.94 -22.01
C GLN A 71 -28.08 31.01 -23.53
N LEU A 72 -28.09 29.85 -24.21
CA LEU A 72 -28.30 29.78 -25.66
C LEU A 72 -29.69 30.31 -26.02
N ASN A 73 -30.72 29.86 -25.32
CA ASN A 73 -32.10 30.29 -25.58
C ASN A 73 -32.29 31.78 -25.32
N GLU A 74 -31.77 32.31 -24.22
CA GLU A 74 -31.80 33.74 -23.90
C GLU A 74 -31.08 34.58 -24.95
N GLU A 75 -29.91 34.16 -25.41
CA GLU A 75 -29.13 34.87 -26.43
C GLU A 75 -29.81 34.82 -27.80
N VAL A 76 -30.42 33.68 -28.16
CA VAL A 76 -31.23 33.55 -29.38
C VAL A 76 -32.45 34.45 -29.30
N GLU A 77 -33.18 34.47 -28.18
CA GLU A 77 -34.38 35.28 -27.99
C GLU A 77 -34.05 36.78 -28.04
N LYS A 78 -33.00 37.20 -27.34
CA LYS A 78 -32.50 38.58 -27.35
C LYS A 78 -32.17 39.04 -28.77
N ARG A 79 -31.42 38.24 -29.53
CA ARG A 79 -31.05 38.58 -30.91
C ARG A 79 -32.23 38.54 -31.87
N THR A 80 -33.15 37.61 -31.65
CA THR A 80 -34.41 37.54 -32.41
C THR A 80 -35.17 38.86 -32.23
N ARG A 81 -35.32 39.34 -30.98
CA ARG A 81 -35.91 40.65 -30.69
C ARG A 81 -35.16 41.79 -31.39
N GLU A 82 -33.83 41.87 -31.25
CA GLU A 82 -33.02 42.92 -31.90
C GLU A 82 -33.15 42.95 -33.42
N VAL A 83 -33.19 41.78 -34.07
CA VAL A 83 -33.37 41.67 -35.52
C VAL A 83 -34.78 42.10 -35.93
N TYR A 84 -35.83 41.64 -35.23
CA TYR A 84 -37.20 42.03 -35.54
C TYR A 84 -37.46 43.52 -35.31
N THR A 85 -36.94 44.12 -34.23
CA THR A 85 -37.06 45.58 -34.01
C THR A 85 -36.45 46.37 -35.16
N ARG A 86 -35.26 45.98 -35.65
CA ARG A 86 -34.63 46.64 -36.81
C ARG A 86 -35.44 46.47 -38.10
N ILE A 87 -36.10 45.32 -38.28
CA ILE A 87 -36.96 45.06 -39.45
C ILE A 87 -38.21 45.95 -39.38
N LEU A 88 -38.83 46.07 -38.20
CA LEU A 88 -39.98 46.94 -37.95
C LEU A 88 -39.63 48.42 -38.19
N GLU A 89 -38.50 48.90 -37.67
CA GLU A 89 -38.01 50.26 -37.93
C GLU A 89 -37.81 50.55 -39.43
N ILE A 90 -37.34 49.57 -40.20
CA ILE A 90 -37.23 49.71 -41.66
C ILE A 90 -38.63 49.78 -42.29
N ASN A 91 -39.58 48.96 -41.83
CA ASN A 91 -40.95 48.95 -42.34
C ASN A 91 -41.70 50.26 -42.06
N GLU A 92 -41.64 50.77 -40.83
CA GLU A 92 -42.24 52.06 -40.46
C GLU A 92 -41.67 53.21 -41.30
N ARG A 93 -40.38 53.19 -41.61
CA ARG A 93 -39.74 54.18 -42.50
C ARG A 93 -40.19 54.06 -43.96
N ILE A 94 -40.58 52.87 -44.41
CA ILE A 94 -41.16 52.68 -45.75
C ILE A 94 -42.55 53.33 -45.79
N GLU A 95 -43.38 53.06 -44.79
CA GLU A 95 -44.76 53.57 -44.70
C GLU A 95 -44.81 55.10 -44.57
N ALA A 96 -43.85 55.71 -43.86
CA ALA A 96 -43.78 57.15 -43.66
C ALA A 96 -43.15 57.94 -44.83
N SER A 97 -42.66 57.28 -45.88
CA SER A 97 -41.90 57.93 -46.96
C SER A 97 -42.78 58.25 -48.17
N GLU A 98 -42.76 59.49 -48.63
CA GLU A 98 -43.46 59.90 -49.87
C GLU A 98 -42.61 59.78 -51.13
N SER A 99 -41.28 59.58 -51.00
CA SER A 99 -40.36 59.50 -52.13
C SER A 99 -40.20 58.06 -52.64
N PHE A 100 -40.51 57.85 -53.92
CA PHE A 100 -40.37 56.56 -54.62
C PHE A 100 -38.97 55.95 -54.50
N PHE A 101 -37.91 56.75 -54.72
CA PHE A 101 -36.54 56.26 -54.65
C PHE A 101 -36.12 55.88 -53.22
N VAL A 102 -36.66 56.56 -52.21
CA VAL A 102 -36.43 56.24 -50.80
C VAL A 102 -37.14 54.93 -50.44
N ILE A 103 -38.39 54.74 -50.88
CA ILE A 103 -39.14 53.49 -50.72
C ILE A 103 -38.38 52.32 -51.36
N LEU A 104 -37.91 52.47 -52.61
CA LEU A 104 -37.19 51.42 -53.33
C LEU A 104 -35.89 51.03 -52.59
N GLY A 105 -35.12 52.03 -52.12
CA GLY A 105 -33.92 51.79 -51.33
C GLY A 105 -34.19 51.08 -49.99
N LEU A 106 -35.29 51.44 -49.31
CA LEU A 106 -35.70 50.81 -48.06
C LEU A 106 -36.24 49.38 -48.27
N LEU A 107 -36.95 49.11 -49.37
CA LEU A 107 -37.40 47.75 -49.73
C LEU A 107 -36.21 46.82 -49.98
N ILE A 108 -35.18 47.28 -50.71
CA ILE A 108 -33.94 46.52 -50.89
C ILE A 108 -33.28 46.23 -49.54
N ARG A 109 -33.25 47.22 -48.64
CA ARG A 109 -32.69 47.08 -47.29
C ARG A 109 -33.51 46.12 -46.41
N PHE A 110 -34.84 46.14 -46.52
CA PHE A 110 -35.76 45.23 -45.85
C PHE A 110 -35.57 43.79 -46.31
N TRP A 111 -35.55 43.56 -47.62
CA TRP A 111 -35.28 42.24 -48.20
C TRP A 111 -33.90 41.71 -47.81
N GLY A 112 -32.86 42.55 -47.86
CA GLY A 112 -31.52 42.18 -47.40
C GLY A 112 -31.47 41.87 -45.90
N ALA A 113 -32.18 42.63 -45.06
CA ALA A 113 -32.27 42.37 -43.63
C ALA A 113 -32.99 41.06 -43.31
N ASN A 114 -34.08 40.75 -44.03
CA ASN A 114 -34.82 39.50 -43.91
C ASN A 114 -33.99 38.30 -44.35
N LEU A 115 -33.26 38.41 -45.48
CA LEU A 115 -32.45 37.32 -46.02
C LEU A 115 -31.30 36.92 -45.06
N VAL A 116 -30.70 37.89 -44.37
CA VAL A 116 -29.54 37.67 -43.47
C VAL A 116 -29.97 37.52 -42.00
N SER A 117 -31.27 37.62 -41.69
CA SER A 117 -31.82 37.57 -40.32
C SER A 117 -31.43 36.28 -39.57
N SER A 118 -31.66 35.12 -40.20
CA SER A 118 -31.30 33.80 -39.66
C SER A 118 -29.80 33.70 -39.36
N TRP A 119 -28.95 34.19 -40.26
CA TRP A 119 -27.50 34.21 -40.06
C TRP A 119 -27.09 35.11 -38.89
N ARG A 120 -27.69 36.30 -38.76
CA ARG A 120 -27.40 37.22 -37.63
C ARG A 120 -27.83 36.64 -36.28
N ILE A 121 -28.90 35.86 -36.24
CA ILE A 121 -29.37 35.22 -35.01
C ILE A 121 -28.45 34.06 -34.62
N HIS A 122 -28.14 33.15 -35.55
CA HIS A 122 -27.48 31.88 -35.23
C HIS A 122 -25.95 31.87 -35.32
N LEU A 123 -25.32 32.69 -36.17
CA LEU A 123 -23.86 32.65 -36.37
C LEU A 123 -23.08 32.92 -35.07
N PRO A 124 -23.44 33.94 -34.26
CA PRO A 124 -22.67 34.22 -33.06
C PRO A 124 -23.10 33.37 -31.85
N THR A 125 -24.08 32.45 -31.99
CA THR A 125 -24.38 31.41 -30.98
C THR A 125 -23.66 30.08 -31.27
N MET A 126 -22.93 29.97 -32.39
CA MET A 126 -22.15 28.77 -32.74
C MET A 126 -21.13 28.36 -31.66
N GLY A 127 -20.54 29.33 -30.95
CA GLY A 127 -19.61 29.03 -29.86
C GLY A 127 -20.28 28.30 -28.68
N ILE A 128 -21.51 28.68 -28.35
CA ILE A 128 -22.30 28.08 -27.26
C ILE A 128 -22.78 26.69 -27.68
N THR A 129 -23.28 26.53 -28.92
CA THR A 129 -23.72 25.22 -29.42
C THR A 129 -22.58 24.21 -29.53
N TRP A 130 -21.37 24.66 -29.87
CA TRP A 130 -20.18 23.81 -29.86
C TRP A 130 -19.80 23.38 -28.43
N LYS A 131 -19.87 24.29 -27.45
CA LYS A 131 -19.64 23.96 -26.03
C LYS A 131 -20.65 22.93 -25.51
N ILE A 132 -21.95 23.10 -25.79
CA ILE A 132 -23.00 22.14 -25.44
C ILE A 132 -22.69 20.77 -26.04
N ARG A 133 -22.31 20.72 -27.33
CA ARG A 133 -21.97 19.47 -28.01
C ARG A 133 -20.78 18.76 -27.35
N ASN A 134 -19.76 19.50 -26.93
CA ASN A 134 -18.60 18.91 -26.25
C ASN A 134 -18.96 18.39 -24.87
N LEU A 135 -19.74 19.15 -24.08
CA LEU A 135 -20.22 18.69 -22.78
C LEU A 135 -21.09 17.43 -22.89
N LYS A 136 -21.98 17.36 -23.90
CA LYS A 136 -22.76 16.15 -24.18
C LYS A 136 -21.84 14.94 -24.42
N LYS A 137 -20.81 15.11 -25.24
CA LYS A 137 -19.80 14.06 -25.47
C LYS A 137 -19.02 13.69 -24.21
N GLU A 138 -18.64 14.66 -23.39
CA GLU A 138 -17.94 14.41 -22.12
C GLU A 138 -18.84 13.64 -21.14
N ARG A 139 -20.11 14.03 -21.02
CA ARG A 139 -21.11 13.32 -20.20
C ARG A 139 -21.34 11.90 -20.69
N GLU A 140 -21.51 11.70 -22.00
CA GLU A 140 -21.65 10.37 -22.61
C GLU A 140 -20.44 9.48 -22.32
N ARG A 141 -19.22 10.03 -22.41
CA ARG A 141 -17.99 9.31 -22.05
C ARG A 141 -17.94 8.97 -20.56
N ALA A 142 -18.32 9.89 -19.68
CA ALA A 142 -18.37 9.66 -18.24
C ALA A 142 -19.38 8.55 -17.89
N VAL A 143 -20.57 8.58 -18.48
CA VAL A 143 -21.59 7.53 -18.31
C VAL A 143 -21.10 6.18 -18.83
N ALA A 144 -20.53 6.14 -20.04
CA ALA A 144 -20.01 4.90 -20.62
C ALA A 144 -18.80 4.35 -19.84
N GLY A 145 -17.97 5.23 -19.28
CA GLY A 145 -16.79 4.88 -18.49
C GLY A 145 -17.07 4.53 -17.02
N LYS A 146 -18.25 4.87 -16.47
CA LYS A 146 -18.59 4.72 -15.04
C LYS A 146 -18.23 3.34 -14.49
N ALA A 147 -18.70 2.27 -15.13
CA ALA A 147 -18.46 0.90 -14.66
C ALA A 147 -16.96 0.52 -14.66
N VAL A 148 -16.20 1.01 -15.64
CA VAL A 148 -14.76 0.75 -15.73
C VAL A 148 -14.02 1.51 -14.64
N THR A 149 -14.35 2.77 -14.39
CA THR A 149 -13.70 3.56 -13.34
C THR A 149 -14.03 3.03 -11.94
N VAL A 150 -15.29 2.64 -11.69
CA VAL A 150 -15.71 2.03 -10.42
C VAL A 150 -14.98 0.71 -10.18
N SER A 151 -14.84 -0.14 -11.19
CA SER A 151 -14.08 -1.39 -11.05
C SER A 151 -12.56 -1.16 -10.88
N ALA A 152 -12.01 -0.13 -11.52
CA ALA A 152 -10.60 0.24 -11.38
C ALA A 152 -10.27 0.78 -9.98
N ALA A 153 -11.21 1.44 -9.29
CA ALA A 153 -11.00 1.94 -7.92
C ALA A 153 -10.70 0.82 -6.92
N SER A 154 -11.23 -0.38 -7.16
CA SER A 154 -10.95 -1.58 -6.37
C SER A 154 -9.67 -2.31 -6.79
N GLY A 155 -8.97 -1.83 -7.83
CA GLY A 155 -7.81 -2.49 -8.42
C GLY A 155 -6.63 -2.65 -7.45
N ASP A 156 -6.31 -1.62 -6.67
CA ASP A 156 -5.20 -1.67 -5.70
C ASP A 156 -5.53 -2.52 -4.47
N ILE A 157 -6.82 -2.54 -4.06
CA ILE A 157 -7.33 -3.40 -2.99
C ILE A 157 -7.22 -4.87 -3.44
N ALA A 158 -7.72 -5.20 -4.63
CA ALA A 158 -7.64 -6.54 -5.20
C ALA A 158 -6.19 -6.98 -5.43
N ALA A 159 -5.32 -6.10 -5.93
CA ALA A 159 -3.90 -6.38 -6.13
C ALA A 159 -3.18 -6.68 -4.80
N THR A 160 -3.48 -5.91 -3.75
CA THR A 160 -2.94 -6.12 -2.41
C THR A 160 -3.39 -7.47 -1.84
N ALA A 161 -4.68 -7.79 -1.93
CA ALA A 161 -5.20 -9.09 -1.48
C ALA A 161 -4.57 -10.26 -2.26
N ALA A 162 -4.46 -10.15 -3.59
CA ALA A 162 -3.81 -11.16 -4.42
C ALA A 162 -2.33 -11.35 -4.07
N PHE A 163 -1.61 -10.25 -3.80
CA PHE A 163 -0.22 -10.31 -3.34
C PHE A 163 -0.10 -11.04 -1.99
N LEU A 164 -0.95 -10.70 -1.02
CA LEU A 164 -0.95 -11.35 0.30
C LEU A 164 -1.32 -12.83 0.21
N GLN A 165 -2.30 -13.18 -0.62
CA GLN A 165 -2.71 -14.57 -0.86
C GLN A 165 -1.58 -15.40 -1.49
N LYS A 166 -0.89 -14.83 -2.49
CA LYS A 166 0.27 -15.48 -3.13
C LYS A 166 1.43 -15.70 -2.15
N ASN A 167 1.57 -14.82 -1.15
CA ASN A 167 2.64 -14.84 -0.16
C ASN A 167 2.16 -15.31 1.23
N ARG A 168 1.12 -16.15 1.29
CA ARG A 168 0.52 -16.64 2.55
C ARG A 168 1.51 -17.30 3.51
N SER A 169 2.56 -17.94 2.98
CA SER A 169 3.64 -18.51 3.80
C SER A 169 4.39 -17.45 4.61
N TYR A 170 4.65 -16.27 4.03
CA TYR A 170 5.25 -15.14 4.74
C TYR A 170 4.30 -14.55 5.78
N LEU A 171 2.99 -14.52 5.52
CA LEU A 171 1.99 -14.09 6.51
C LEU A 171 2.01 -15.01 7.73
N ILE A 172 1.99 -16.32 7.50
CA ILE A 172 2.09 -17.32 8.56
C ILE A 172 3.40 -17.15 9.37
N GLY A 173 4.52 -16.94 8.69
CA GLY A 173 5.81 -16.69 9.33
C GLY A 173 5.80 -15.41 10.17
N ALA A 174 5.31 -14.31 9.60
CA ALA A 174 5.19 -13.02 10.28
C ALA A 174 4.32 -13.11 11.54
N THR A 175 3.17 -13.80 11.49
CA THR A 175 2.32 -14.01 12.67
C THR A 175 3.03 -14.79 13.76
N ALA A 176 3.72 -15.88 13.42
CA ALA A 176 4.46 -16.67 14.39
C ALA A 176 5.62 -15.86 15.02
N GLU A 177 6.35 -15.10 14.21
CA GLU A 177 7.44 -14.24 14.68
C GLU A 177 6.90 -13.14 15.61
N GLN A 178 5.79 -12.50 15.26
CA GLN A 178 5.14 -11.47 16.09
C GLN A 178 4.70 -12.02 17.44
N GLN A 179 4.15 -13.23 17.50
CA GLN A 179 3.78 -13.91 18.76
C GLN A 179 4.99 -14.15 19.66
N VAL A 180 6.10 -14.57 19.05
CA VAL A 180 7.37 -14.79 19.77
C VAL A 180 7.93 -13.46 20.28
N ILE A 181 7.97 -12.41 19.46
CA ILE A 181 8.44 -11.08 19.86
C ILE A 181 7.56 -10.49 20.98
N ALA A 182 6.24 -10.63 20.85
CA ALA A 182 5.29 -10.18 21.87
C ALA A 182 5.56 -10.88 23.22
N LEU A 183 5.79 -12.20 23.20
CA LEU A 183 6.17 -12.90 24.42
C LEU A 183 7.53 -12.43 24.94
N LEU A 184 8.55 -12.35 24.10
CA LEU A 184 9.89 -11.91 24.48
C LEU A 184 9.90 -10.50 25.08
N SER A 185 9.00 -9.62 24.66
CA SER A 185 8.87 -8.25 25.21
C SER A 185 8.63 -8.22 26.73
N THR A 186 8.09 -9.32 27.27
CA THR A 186 7.85 -9.50 28.72
C THR A 186 9.11 -9.79 29.53
N LEU A 187 10.25 -10.07 28.88
CA LEU A 187 11.53 -10.24 29.55
C LEU A 187 11.94 -8.98 30.35
N PRO A 188 12.83 -9.12 31.35
CA PRO A 188 13.43 -7.98 32.05
C PRO A 188 14.09 -6.99 31.09
N ASP A 189 14.20 -5.73 31.50
CA ASP A 189 14.81 -4.64 30.71
C ASP A 189 16.31 -4.82 30.46
N GLU A 190 16.97 -5.72 31.19
CA GLU A 190 18.32 -6.22 30.90
C GLU A 190 18.42 -6.99 29.55
N TYR A 191 17.28 -7.37 28.94
CA TYR A 191 17.25 -8.10 27.67
C TYR A 191 16.90 -7.19 26.48
N HIS A 192 17.53 -7.50 25.35
CA HIS A 192 17.37 -6.83 24.08
C HIS A 192 16.95 -7.83 23.01
N ILE A 193 15.94 -7.48 22.21
CA ILE A 193 15.37 -8.33 21.16
C ILE A 193 15.65 -7.66 19.82
N MET A 194 16.53 -8.25 19.02
CA MET A 194 16.84 -7.81 17.67
C MET A 194 15.95 -8.57 16.69
N SER A 195 14.98 -7.91 16.06
CA SER A 195 14.16 -8.47 14.99
C SER A 195 14.62 -7.95 13.62
N GLY A 196 14.47 -8.77 12.58
CA GLY A 196 14.88 -8.41 11.23
C GLY A 196 16.39 -8.21 11.08
N VAL A 197 17.18 -9.00 11.81
CA VAL A 197 18.65 -8.99 11.75
C VAL A 197 19.08 -9.28 10.32
N ASN A 198 19.89 -8.37 9.77
CA ASN A 198 20.35 -8.45 8.39
C ASN A 198 21.88 -8.34 8.34
N LEU A 199 22.53 -9.50 8.19
CA LEU A 199 23.98 -9.60 8.11
C LEU A 199 24.43 -9.35 6.67
N ARG A 200 24.45 -8.08 6.24
CA ARG A 200 24.80 -7.66 4.87
C ARG A 200 26.24 -8.00 4.43
N ARG A 201 27.13 -8.28 5.38
CA ARG A 201 28.54 -8.62 5.15
C ARG A 201 28.80 -10.06 5.54
N PHE A 202 28.39 -11.00 4.69
CA PHE A 202 28.88 -12.38 4.78
C PHE A 202 29.69 -12.67 3.52
N ASP A 203 31.01 -12.82 3.69
CA ASP A 203 31.87 -13.29 2.61
C ASP A 203 31.63 -14.79 2.43
N THR A 204 31.08 -15.16 1.28
CA THR A 204 30.71 -16.54 0.94
C THR A 204 31.93 -17.44 0.74
N ALA A 205 33.15 -16.90 0.75
CA ALA A 205 34.40 -17.64 0.58
C ALA A 205 34.58 -18.81 1.56
N TYR A 206 33.99 -18.75 2.76
CA TYR A 206 34.11 -19.83 3.77
C TYR A 206 33.19 -21.03 3.47
N TRP A 207 32.17 -20.88 2.62
CA TRP A 207 31.20 -21.92 2.25
C TRP A 207 31.35 -22.32 0.77
N TRP A 208 32.53 -22.84 0.43
CA TRP A 208 32.94 -23.26 -0.91
C TRP A 208 31.98 -24.23 -1.62
N LYS A 209 31.08 -24.92 -0.90
CA LYS A 209 30.19 -25.93 -1.50
C LYS A 209 28.96 -25.35 -2.21
N ARG A 210 28.45 -24.16 -1.86
CA ARG A 210 27.26 -23.51 -2.49
C ARG A 210 27.23 -21.98 -2.26
N PRO A 211 27.95 -21.17 -3.07
CA PRO A 211 28.09 -19.73 -2.88
C PRO A 211 26.83 -18.89 -3.23
N ASP A 212 25.90 -19.47 -3.98
CA ASP A 212 24.67 -18.87 -4.50
C ASP A 212 23.51 -18.84 -3.48
N GLU A 213 23.47 -19.77 -2.52
CA GLU A 213 22.36 -19.93 -1.56
C GLU A 213 22.50 -19.05 -0.29
N ILE A 214 23.61 -18.33 -0.12
CA ILE A 214 23.96 -17.60 1.12
C ILE A 214 23.65 -16.10 1.03
N ARG A 215 23.16 -15.62 -0.12
CA ARG A 215 23.19 -14.19 -0.44
C ARG A 215 22.38 -13.26 0.48
N PHE A 216 21.39 -13.75 1.21
CA PHE A 216 20.68 -12.94 2.22
C PHE A 216 20.10 -13.86 3.29
N GLN A 217 20.69 -13.87 4.48
CA GLN A 217 20.10 -14.55 5.64
C GLN A 217 19.43 -13.52 6.53
N GLN A 218 18.12 -13.40 6.36
CA GLN A 218 17.30 -12.86 7.41
C GLN A 218 17.33 -13.89 8.55
N ILE A 219 17.88 -13.47 9.69
CA ILE A 219 17.83 -14.26 10.91
C ILE A 219 16.57 -13.83 11.65
N ASP A 220 15.79 -14.81 12.07
CA ASP A 220 14.70 -14.63 13.02
C ASP A 220 15.23 -13.97 14.33
N PRO A 221 14.38 -13.60 15.32
CA PRO A 221 14.82 -12.74 16.40
C PRO A 221 16.06 -13.25 17.16
N VAL A 222 17.00 -12.34 17.42
CA VAL A 222 18.16 -12.59 18.28
C VAL A 222 17.92 -11.92 19.62
N VAL A 223 18.01 -12.67 20.70
CA VAL A 223 17.89 -12.15 22.06
C VAL A 223 19.26 -12.07 22.71
N ILE A 224 19.56 -10.91 23.28
CA ILE A 224 20.80 -10.60 23.98
C ILE A 224 20.43 -10.26 25.41
N GLY A 225 21.06 -10.89 26.39
CA GLY A 225 20.86 -10.51 27.79
C GLY A 225 21.86 -11.18 28.73
N PRO A 226 21.69 -11.04 30.04
CA PRO A 226 22.65 -11.51 31.03
C PRO A 226 22.97 -13.00 30.92
N THR A 227 22.02 -13.83 30.47
CA THR A 227 22.16 -15.28 30.34
C THR A 227 22.78 -15.75 29.03
N GLY A 228 23.08 -14.82 28.11
CA GLY A 228 23.78 -15.10 26.86
C GLY A 228 23.08 -14.59 25.61
N LEU A 229 23.43 -15.20 24.49
CA LEU A 229 22.91 -14.88 23.16
C LEU A 229 22.05 -16.04 22.63
N PHE A 230 20.84 -15.72 22.18
CA PHE A 230 19.87 -16.70 21.70
C PHE A 230 19.45 -16.38 20.27
N LEU A 231 19.67 -17.31 19.36
CA LEU A 231 19.13 -17.28 18.01
C LEU A 231 17.81 -18.06 18.01
N ILE A 232 16.70 -17.36 17.78
CA ILE A 232 15.36 -17.93 17.91
C ILE A 232 14.77 -18.13 16.52
N GLY A 233 14.72 -19.38 16.05
CA GLY A 233 13.96 -19.74 14.85
C GLY A 233 12.49 -19.92 15.16
N THR A 234 11.62 -19.22 14.44
CA THR A 234 10.17 -19.24 14.67
C THR A 234 9.48 -20.10 13.62
N LYS A 235 8.67 -21.08 14.06
CA LYS A 235 7.98 -22.01 13.15
C LYS A 235 6.52 -22.19 13.56
N ASN A 236 5.60 -21.93 12.63
CA ASN A 236 4.18 -22.25 12.78
C ASN A 236 3.87 -23.74 12.48
N TRP A 237 4.67 -24.63 13.03
CA TRP A 237 4.73 -26.06 12.71
C TRP A 237 4.41 -26.89 13.94
N SER A 238 3.78 -28.05 13.76
CA SER A 238 3.64 -29.04 14.84
C SER A 238 4.98 -29.76 15.09
N GLY A 239 5.06 -30.54 16.17
CA GLY A 239 6.22 -31.41 16.42
C GLY A 239 6.51 -32.35 15.24
N ALA A 240 5.46 -32.96 14.66
CA ALA A 240 5.59 -33.86 13.51
C ALA A 240 6.13 -33.14 12.25
N ASP A 241 5.69 -31.90 12.01
CA ASP A 241 6.20 -31.09 10.89
C ASP A 241 7.70 -30.77 11.06
N ILE A 242 8.13 -30.52 12.30
CA ILE A 242 9.52 -30.24 12.65
C ILE A 242 10.39 -31.47 12.41
N GLU A 243 9.93 -32.65 12.85
CA GLU A 243 10.63 -33.92 12.63
C GLU A 243 10.80 -34.21 11.14
N LEU A 244 9.73 -34.04 10.35
CA LEU A 244 9.75 -34.26 8.90
C LEU A 244 10.76 -33.34 8.18
N LYS A 245 10.94 -32.11 8.66
CA LYS A 245 11.81 -31.08 8.04
C LYS A 245 13.15 -30.88 8.75
N THR A 246 13.54 -31.84 9.60
CA THR A 246 14.74 -31.75 10.45
C THR A 246 16.01 -31.36 9.68
N GLY A 247 16.23 -31.93 8.49
CA GLY A 247 17.42 -31.66 7.67
C GLY A 247 17.53 -30.18 7.26
N ASP A 248 16.44 -29.61 6.77
CA ASP A 248 16.38 -28.21 6.34
C ASP A 248 16.53 -27.25 7.52
N ILE A 249 15.87 -27.55 8.65
CA ILE A 249 15.97 -26.73 9.87
C ILE A 249 17.41 -26.72 10.38
N LYS A 250 18.04 -27.90 10.52
CA LYS A 250 19.44 -28.03 10.95
C LYS A 250 20.36 -27.19 10.09
N ARG A 251 20.16 -27.25 8.77
CA ARG A 251 20.94 -26.49 7.82
C ARG A 251 20.73 -24.99 8.00
N GLN A 252 19.47 -24.53 8.03
CA GLN A 252 19.12 -23.11 8.19
C GLN A 252 19.75 -22.53 9.46
N VAL A 253 19.60 -23.22 10.59
CA VAL A 253 20.16 -22.80 11.88
C VAL A 253 21.69 -22.77 11.82
N LYS A 254 22.35 -23.83 11.31
CA LYS A 254 23.82 -23.86 11.25
C LYS A 254 24.40 -22.70 10.46
N VAL A 255 23.78 -22.34 9.33
CA VAL A 255 24.28 -21.20 8.55
C VAL A 255 24.01 -19.88 9.27
N ALA A 256 22.82 -19.68 9.85
CA ALA A 256 22.49 -18.46 10.58
C ALA A 256 23.40 -18.23 11.80
N THR A 257 23.65 -19.30 12.57
CA THR A 257 24.56 -19.27 13.73
C THR A 257 25.99 -18.98 13.32
N HIS A 258 26.46 -19.59 12.23
CA HIS A 258 27.80 -19.32 11.71
C HIS A 258 27.92 -17.89 11.21
N ALA A 259 26.94 -17.38 10.46
CA ALA A 259 26.92 -16.01 9.97
C ALA A 259 26.95 -15.01 11.14
N LEU A 260 26.12 -15.23 12.16
CA LEU A 260 26.10 -14.40 13.36
C LEU A 260 27.46 -14.43 14.08
N TRP A 261 28.04 -15.62 14.28
CA TRP A 261 29.37 -15.75 14.88
C TRP A 261 30.44 -15.00 14.08
N VAL A 262 30.51 -15.18 12.76
CA VAL A 262 31.47 -14.48 11.90
C VAL A 262 31.32 -12.97 12.02
N TYR A 263 30.09 -12.50 12.11
CA TYR A 263 29.78 -11.08 12.19
C TYR A 263 30.23 -10.45 13.51
N MET A 264 30.23 -11.21 14.61
CA MET A 264 30.63 -10.71 15.93
C MET A 264 32.05 -11.09 16.35
N LYS A 265 32.72 -12.03 15.67
CA LYS A 265 33.99 -12.65 16.14
C LYS A 265 35.11 -11.67 16.47
N ASP A 266 35.16 -10.50 15.82
CA ASP A 266 36.24 -9.54 16.05
C ASP A 266 36.03 -8.77 17.37
N GLU A 267 34.77 -8.56 17.74
CA GLU A 267 34.36 -8.01 19.03
C GLU A 267 34.60 -9.02 20.15
N TYR A 268 34.45 -10.32 19.85
CA TYR A 268 34.68 -11.41 20.79
C TYR A 268 36.09 -11.42 21.41
N ARG A 269 37.09 -10.80 20.76
CA ARG A 269 38.45 -10.67 21.30
C ARG A 269 38.52 -9.91 22.63
N PHE A 270 37.51 -9.11 22.94
CA PHE A 270 37.45 -8.27 24.14
C PHE A 270 36.60 -8.87 25.27
N TYR A 271 36.14 -10.11 25.12
CA TYR A 271 35.34 -10.81 26.14
C TYR A 271 36.21 -11.82 26.89
N GLU A 272 36.06 -11.87 28.22
CA GLU A 272 36.76 -12.86 29.07
C GLU A 272 36.39 -14.31 28.72
N ARG A 273 35.17 -14.52 28.20
CA ARG A 273 34.67 -15.80 27.70
C ARG A 273 33.81 -15.56 26.46
N ASN A 274 33.99 -16.38 25.42
CA ASN A 274 33.16 -16.32 24.22
C ASN A 274 31.68 -16.62 24.57
N PRO A 275 30.73 -15.70 24.36
CA PRO A 275 29.31 -16.01 24.50
C PRO A 275 28.92 -17.17 23.58
N LYS A 276 28.43 -18.27 24.18
CA LYS A 276 27.86 -19.39 23.42
C LYS A 276 26.55 -18.91 22.79
N ILE A 277 26.48 -18.96 21.45
CA ILE A 277 25.23 -18.74 20.71
C ILE A 277 24.36 -19.98 20.91
N ARG A 278 23.20 -19.81 21.56
CA ARG A 278 22.23 -20.87 21.77
C ARG A 278 21.16 -20.80 20.70
N CYS A 279 20.93 -21.91 20.01
CA CYS A 279 19.95 -21.96 18.95
C CYS A 279 18.70 -22.65 19.46
N VAL A 280 17.56 -21.97 19.31
CA VAL A 280 16.26 -22.45 19.74
C VAL A 280 15.29 -22.38 18.59
N ILE A 281 14.57 -23.46 18.34
CA ILE A 281 13.38 -23.44 17.48
C ILE A 281 12.15 -23.35 18.37
N VAL A 282 11.37 -22.29 18.19
CA VAL A 282 10.08 -22.11 18.87
C VAL A 282 8.96 -22.58 17.95
N SER A 283 8.28 -23.63 18.39
CA SER A 283 7.06 -24.10 17.77
C SER A 283 5.85 -23.37 18.36
N THR A 284 5.08 -22.67 17.53
CA THR A 284 3.83 -22.03 17.96
C THR A 284 2.63 -22.98 17.95
N LYS A 285 2.73 -24.15 17.30
CA LYS A 285 1.67 -25.19 17.31
C LYS A 285 1.95 -26.35 18.29
N GLY A 286 3.01 -26.23 19.07
CA GLY A 286 3.40 -27.24 20.06
C GLY A 286 4.49 -28.21 19.57
N ALA A 287 5.21 -28.77 20.52
CA ALA A 287 6.25 -29.77 20.36
C ALA A 287 6.28 -30.66 21.61
N HIS A 288 6.62 -31.93 21.46
CA HIS A 288 6.82 -32.81 22.62
C HIS A 288 8.12 -32.41 23.37
N PRO A 289 8.17 -32.48 24.72
CA PRO A 289 9.34 -32.07 25.51
C PRO A 289 10.68 -32.71 25.13
N ASP A 290 10.66 -33.93 24.58
CA ASP A 290 11.86 -34.69 24.21
C ASP A 290 12.35 -34.42 22.79
N LEU A 291 11.63 -33.58 22.03
CA LEU A 291 12.00 -33.27 20.65
C LEU A 291 13.30 -32.44 20.64
N LYS A 292 14.38 -33.06 20.17
CA LYS A 292 15.67 -32.40 19.91
C LYS A 292 16.10 -32.65 18.48
N LEU A 293 16.49 -31.58 17.79
CA LEU A 293 16.98 -31.68 16.43
C LEU A 293 18.45 -32.10 16.43
N ASP A 294 19.30 -31.38 17.15
CA ASP A 294 20.74 -31.57 17.20
C ASP A 294 21.24 -31.24 18.63
N LYS A 295 22.48 -31.60 18.96
CA LYS A 295 23.08 -31.33 20.27
C LYS A 295 23.13 -29.82 20.63
N ASP A 296 23.11 -28.97 19.60
CA ASP A 296 23.22 -27.51 19.70
C ASP A 296 21.92 -26.78 19.31
N ILE A 297 20.83 -27.52 19.04
CA ILE A 297 19.55 -26.95 18.59
C ILE A 297 18.41 -27.54 19.44
N ASP A 298 17.92 -26.74 20.38
CA ASP A 298 16.77 -27.11 21.20
C ASP A 298 15.46 -26.76 20.46
N VAL A 299 14.43 -27.57 20.66
CA VAL A 299 13.06 -27.26 20.21
C VAL A 299 12.19 -27.06 21.44
N ILE A 300 11.51 -25.92 21.51
CA ILE A 300 10.63 -25.59 22.63
C ILE A 300 9.32 -25.01 22.15
N THR A 301 8.34 -25.01 23.04
CA THR A 301 7.04 -24.37 22.86
C THR A 301 7.09 -22.92 23.33
N LEU A 302 6.15 -22.11 22.82
CA LEU A 302 6.07 -20.68 23.14
C LEU A 302 6.03 -20.42 24.66
N ASN A 303 5.22 -21.15 25.41
CA ASN A 303 5.09 -21.00 26.87
C ASN A 303 6.38 -21.30 27.68
N ARG A 304 7.35 -22.02 27.11
CA ARG A 304 8.62 -22.34 27.77
C ARG A 304 9.76 -21.38 27.41
N LEU A 305 9.54 -20.48 26.46
CA LEU A 305 10.59 -19.63 25.90
C LEU A 305 11.22 -18.70 26.95
N ILE A 306 10.40 -18.04 27.76
CA ILE A 306 10.88 -17.11 28.79
C ILE A 306 11.71 -17.85 29.83
N GLU A 307 11.17 -18.94 30.38
CA GLU A 307 11.85 -19.79 31.34
C GLU A 307 13.18 -20.31 30.81
N TYR A 308 13.21 -20.79 29.56
CA TYR A 308 14.41 -21.29 28.90
C TYR A 308 15.53 -20.24 28.79
N ILE A 309 15.17 -18.98 28.60
CA ILE A 309 16.12 -17.86 28.50
C ILE A 309 16.58 -17.44 29.90
N THR A 310 15.68 -17.33 30.88
CA THR A 310 15.98 -16.69 32.17
C THR A 310 16.55 -17.61 33.24
N GLN A 311 16.28 -18.92 33.21
CA GLN A 311 16.76 -19.85 34.25
C GLN A 311 18.26 -20.18 34.18
N ARG A 312 18.98 -19.60 33.24
CA ARG A 312 20.39 -19.90 33.00
C ARG A 312 21.29 -19.04 33.87
N GLU A 313 22.52 -19.51 34.05
CA GLU A 313 23.57 -18.73 34.69
C GLU A 313 23.80 -17.41 33.93
N LYS A 314 23.93 -16.30 34.67
CA LYS A 314 24.29 -15.01 34.10
C LYS A 314 25.78 -15.04 33.71
N ILE A 315 26.05 -14.99 32.40
CA ILE A 315 27.39 -15.08 31.82
C ILE A 315 27.84 -13.78 31.14
N LEU A 316 26.92 -12.84 30.90
CA LEU A 316 27.21 -11.54 30.29
C LEU A 316 26.99 -10.41 31.29
N THR A 317 27.98 -9.52 31.39
CA THR A 317 27.86 -8.25 32.12
C THR A 317 26.99 -7.26 31.34
N PRO A 318 26.44 -6.22 31.99
CA PRO A 318 25.68 -5.18 31.29
C PRO A 318 26.46 -4.54 30.12
N MET A 319 27.75 -4.27 30.32
CA MET A 319 28.63 -3.73 29.27
C MET A 319 28.76 -4.68 28.07
N ASN A 320 28.82 -6.00 28.31
CA ASN A 320 28.87 -7.00 27.25
C ASN A 320 27.56 -7.06 26.44
N VAL A 321 26.40 -6.95 27.12
CA VAL A 321 25.09 -6.89 26.47
C VAL A 321 24.98 -5.66 25.57
N GLU A 322 25.40 -4.50 26.06
CA GLU A 322 25.36 -3.25 25.31
C GLU A 322 26.27 -3.31 24.07
N ARG A 323 27.50 -3.78 24.22
CA ARG A 323 28.43 -3.99 23.08
C ARG A 323 27.84 -4.90 22.01
N LEU A 324 27.31 -6.08 22.38
CA LEU A 324 26.69 -7.00 21.42
C LEU A 324 25.50 -6.37 20.69
N THR A 325 24.71 -5.55 21.39
CA THR A 325 23.58 -4.82 20.81
C THR A 325 24.03 -3.82 19.75
N HIS A 326 25.13 -3.09 19.99
CA HIS A 326 25.68 -2.14 19.01
C HIS A 326 26.28 -2.82 17.78
N VAL A 327 26.80 -4.03 17.94
CA VAL A 327 27.45 -4.77 16.85
C VAL A 327 26.41 -5.35 15.90
N ILE A 328 25.36 -5.98 16.42
CA ILE A 328 24.36 -6.68 15.62
C ILE A 328 23.46 -5.64 14.92
N SER A 329 23.68 -5.46 13.61
CA SER A 329 22.83 -4.61 12.78
C SER A 329 21.46 -5.24 12.55
N PHE A 330 20.40 -4.45 12.77
CA PHE A 330 19.02 -4.81 12.50
C PHE A 330 18.39 -3.81 11.51
N SER A 331 17.24 -4.19 10.96
CA SER A 331 16.50 -3.31 10.07
C SER A 331 15.60 -2.40 10.89
N GLU A 332 15.84 -1.09 10.85
CA GLU A 332 14.93 -0.11 11.47
C GLU A 332 13.56 -0.10 10.76
N ALA A 333 12.51 0.25 11.50
CA ALA A 333 11.20 0.50 10.93
C ALA A 333 11.26 1.80 10.10
N CYS A 334 10.83 1.73 8.83
CA CYS A 334 10.72 2.91 7.96
C CYS A 334 9.57 3.82 8.37
#